data_AF-A0A6G5A4E1-F1
#
_entry.id   AF-A0A6G5A4E1-F1
#
_cell.length_a   1.000
_cell.length_b   1.000
_cell.length_c   1.000
_cell.angle_alpha   90.00
_cell.angle_beta   90.00
_cell.angle_gamma   90.00
#
_symmetry.space_group_name_H-M   'P 1'
#
loop_
_entity.id
_entity.type
_entity.pdbx_description
1 polymer ?
#
loop_
_entity_poly.entity_id
_entity_poly.type
_entity_poly.pdbx_seq_one_letter_code
_entity_poly.pdbx_strand_id
1 'polypeptide(L)'
;RGLKEEKIALHMKPGAAPDKVLFTYDDDDQELDMTLLYTDYKACAIVDLPFKGRKECVMWVPYAIKDAVPLHCVEHYDESCEVKIPSYDRDTCSQVPDEL
;
A
#
# COMPACT_ATOMS: atom_id res chain seq x y z
N ARG A 1 -21.25 -13.81 6.56
CA ARG A 1 -20.94 -13.74 5.11
C ARG A 1 -19.43 -13.68 5.03
N GLY A 2 -18.77 -14.73 4.52
CA GLY A 2 -17.30 -14.73 4.42
C GLY A 2 -16.86 -13.69 3.39
N LEU A 3 -15.89 -12.85 3.75
CA LEU A 3 -15.16 -12.04 2.79
C LEU A 3 -14.44 -13.04 1.86
N LYS A 4 -14.76 -13.02 0.57
CA LYS A 4 -14.05 -13.83 -0.41
C LYS A 4 -12.70 -13.15 -0.64
N GLU A 5 -11.62 -13.79 -0.21
CA GLU A 5 -10.27 -13.35 -0.51
C GLU A 5 -10.06 -13.37 -2.03
N GLU A 6 -9.53 -12.28 -2.56
CA GLU A 6 -9.18 -12.12 -3.97
C GLU A 6 -7.67 -11.88 -4.03
N LYS A 7 -6.96 -12.74 -4.76
CA LYS A 7 -5.53 -12.56 -5.02
C LYS A 7 -5.39 -11.61 -6.20
N ILE A 8 -4.70 -10.51 -6.00
CA ILE A 8 -4.43 -9.50 -7.02
C ILE A 8 -2.90 -9.38 -7.12
N ALA A 9 -2.36 -9.62 -8.31
CA ALA A 9 -0.95 -9.39 -8.58
C ALA A 9 -0.73 -7.92 -8.95
N LEU A 10 0.24 -7.27 -8.31
CA LEU A 10 0.74 -5.96 -8.74
C LEU A 10 2.12 -6.14 -9.37
N HIS A 11 2.22 -5.82 -10.66
CA HIS A 11 3.50 -5.77 -11.37
C HIS A 11 3.98 -4.33 -11.36
N MET A 12 5.17 -4.07 -10.80
CA MET A 12 5.69 -2.72 -10.59
C MET A 12 7.01 -2.51 -11.34
N LYS A 13 7.18 -1.33 -11.94
CA LYS A 13 8.42 -0.90 -12.59
C LYS A 13 8.70 0.59 -12.34
N PRO A 14 9.96 1.04 -12.43
CA PRO A 14 10.29 2.46 -12.28
C PRO A 14 9.52 3.34 -13.27
N GLY A 15 9.00 4.47 -12.79
CA GLY A 15 8.35 5.50 -13.61
C GLY A 15 9.31 6.57 -14.11
N ALA A 16 8.74 7.63 -14.69
CA ALA A 16 9.51 8.72 -15.32
C ALA A 16 10.17 9.69 -14.33
N ALA A 17 9.77 9.66 -13.04
CA ALA A 17 10.30 10.52 -11.99
C ALA A 17 10.64 9.69 -10.74
N PRO A 18 11.52 10.18 -9.84
CA PRO A 18 11.97 9.42 -8.68
C PRO A 18 10.85 8.99 -7.71
N ASP A 19 9.73 9.73 -7.70
CA ASP A 19 8.54 9.49 -6.89
C ASP A 19 7.44 8.72 -7.65
N LYS A 20 7.69 8.29 -8.89
CA LYS A 20 6.70 7.62 -9.74
C LYS A 20 7.04 6.16 -9.96
N VAL A 21 6.05 5.31 -9.77
CA VAL A 21 6.10 3.89 -10.06
C VAL A 21 4.97 3.56 -11.02
N LEU A 22 5.32 2.91 -12.12
CA LEU A 22 4.31 2.38 -13.05
C LEU A 22 3.92 0.98 -12.58
N PHE A 23 2.63 0.70 -12.57
CA PHE A 23 2.15 -0.63 -12.20
C PHE A 23 0.96 -1.09 -13.05
N THR A 24 0.77 -2.39 -13.09
CA THR A 24 -0.38 -3.06 -13.70
C THR A 24 -1.02 -4.06 -12.71
N TYR A 25 -2.30 -4.38 -12.93
CA TYR A 25 -3.04 -5.36 -12.15
C TYR A 25 -3.22 -6.66 -12.94
N ASP A 26 -2.84 -7.79 -12.35
CA ASP A 26 -3.00 -9.12 -12.95
C ASP A 26 -2.49 -9.14 -14.40
N ASP A 27 -3.30 -9.61 -15.36
CA ASP A 27 -2.99 -9.64 -16.79
C ASP A 27 -3.49 -8.38 -17.54
N ASP A 28 -3.86 -7.31 -16.84
CA ASP A 28 -4.21 -6.02 -17.47
C ASP A 28 -2.93 -5.29 -17.92
N ASP A 29 -2.88 -4.89 -19.19
CA ASP A 29 -1.76 -4.13 -19.74
C ASP A 29 -1.91 -2.60 -19.50
N GLN A 30 -3.00 -2.15 -18.86
CA GLN A 30 -3.18 -0.75 -18.52
C GLN A 30 -2.18 -0.31 -17.45
N GLU A 31 -1.16 0.44 -17.88
CA GLU A 31 -0.22 1.08 -16.96
C GLU A 31 -0.87 2.22 -16.19
N LEU A 32 -0.70 2.17 -14.87
CA LEU A 32 -1.19 3.16 -13.92
C LEU A 32 -0.01 3.77 -13.15
N ASP A 33 -0.14 5.04 -12.79
CA ASP A 33 0.85 5.73 -11.98
C ASP A 33 0.52 5.58 -10.48
N MET A 34 1.50 5.08 -9.73
CA MET A 34 1.58 5.16 -8.28
C MET A 34 2.58 6.25 -7.90
N THR A 35 2.23 7.06 -6.91
CA THR A 35 3.09 8.12 -6.38
C THR A 35 3.60 7.74 -5.00
N LEU A 36 4.91 7.75 -4.81
CA LEU A 36 5.56 7.60 -3.52
C LEU A 36 5.54 8.94 -2.78
N LEU A 37 4.65 9.08 -1.81
CA LEU A 37 4.49 10.31 -1.04
C LEU A 37 5.59 10.45 0.02
N TYR A 38 5.94 9.33 0.67
CA TYR A 38 6.97 9.29 1.70
C TYR A 38 7.54 7.89 1.84
N THR A 39 8.82 7.79 2.15
CA THR A 39 9.42 6.57 2.68
C THR A 39 10.66 6.91 3.50
N ASP A 40 10.88 6.17 4.57
CA ASP A 40 12.13 6.19 5.31
C ASP A 40 13.12 5.10 4.82
N TYR A 41 12.75 4.41 3.74
CA TYR A 41 13.47 3.27 3.14
C TYR A 41 13.72 2.10 4.11
N LYS A 42 13.00 2.04 5.23
CA LYS A 42 13.24 1.04 6.30
C LYS A 42 11.94 0.47 6.87
N ALA A 43 11.10 1.32 7.43
CA ALA A 43 9.91 0.95 8.18
C ALA A 43 8.61 1.20 7.43
N CYS A 44 8.55 2.18 6.53
CA CYS A 44 7.31 2.45 5.82
C CYS A 44 7.50 3.08 4.44
N ALA A 45 6.48 2.88 3.61
CA ALA A 45 6.25 3.65 2.39
C ALA A 45 4.78 4.07 2.36
N ILE A 46 4.53 5.35 2.10
CA ILE A 46 3.19 5.90 1.88
C ILE A 46 3.07 6.15 0.40
N VAL A 47 2.08 5.50 -0.21
CA VAL A 47 1.86 5.55 -1.64
C VAL A 47 0.42 5.93 -1.95
N ASP A 48 0.27 6.62 -3.06
CA ASP A 48 -1.00 7.01 -3.62
C ASP A 48 -1.18 6.26 -4.93
N LEU A 49 -2.22 5.41 -5.03
CA LEU A 49 -2.44 4.57 -6.19
C LEU A 49 -3.92 4.51 -6.60
N PRO A 50 -4.22 4.41 -7.91
CA PRO A 50 -5.56 4.10 -8.39
C PRO A 50 -5.88 2.61 -8.19
N PHE A 51 -6.90 2.28 -7.41
CA PHE A 51 -7.41 0.92 -7.21
C PHE A 51 -8.93 0.87 -7.44
N LYS A 52 -9.40 -0.05 -8.29
CA LYS A 52 -10.84 -0.26 -8.61
C LYS A 52 -11.61 1.06 -8.89
N GLY A 53 -10.98 1.96 -9.65
CA GLY A 53 -11.57 3.24 -10.06
C GLY A 53 -11.58 4.33 -8.98
N ARG A 54 -10.89 4.12 -7.86
CA ARG A 54 -10.71 5.10 -6.77
C ARG A 54 -9.24 5.37 -6.56
N LYS A 55 -8.95 6.54 -6.02
CA LYS A 55 -7.61 6.89 -5.57
C LYS A 55 -7.48 6.48 -4.10
N GLU A 56 -6.54 5.60 -3.80
CA GLU A 56 -6.30 5.05 -2.47
C GLU A 56 -4.94 5.52 -1.95
N CYS A 57 -4.92 6.02 -0.71
CA CYS A 57 -3.72 6.46 -0.02
C CYS A 57 -3.38 5.43 1.06
N VAL A 58 -2.33 4.66 0.85
CA VAL A 58 -2.01 3.48 1.66
C VAL A 58 -0.61 3.57 2.24
N MET A 59 -0.44 3.05 3.45
CA MET A 59 0.86 2.88 4.08
C MET A 59 1.23 1.40 4.08
N TRP A 60 2.36 1.07 3.46
CA TRP A 60 2.97 -0.25 3.54
C TRP A 60 4.02 -0.26 4.63
N VAL A 61 4.01 -1.33 5.43
CA VAL A 61 4.97 -1.58 6.50
C VAL A 61 5.48 -3.02 6.38
N PRO A 62 6.76 -3.31 6.70
CA PRO A 62 7.24 -4.67 6.81
C PRO A 62 6.41 -5.45 7.83
N TYR A 63 6.10 -6.70 7.48
CA TYR A 63 5.29 -7.56 8.32
C TYR A 63 5.83 -7.69 9.76
N ALA A 64 7.15 -7.73 9.92
CA ALA A 64 7.83 -7.81 11.21
C ALA A 64 7.50 -6.66 12.19
N ILE A 65 7.03 -5.51 11.68
CA ILE A 65 6.70 -4.33 12.50
C ILE A 65 5.24 -3.90 12.36
N LYS A 66 4.38 -4.72 11.77
CA LYS A 66 2.96 -4.39 11.51
C LYS A 66 2.19 -3.95 12.77
N ASP A 67 2.57 -4.50 13.94
CA ASP A 67 1.94 -4.20 15.23
C ASP A 67 2.68 -3.12 16.04
N ALA A 68 3.81 -2.62 15.53
CA ALA A 68 4.70 -1.67 16.19
C ALA A 68 5.24 -0.63 15.19
N VAL A 69 4.33 -0.07 14.39
CA VAL A 69 4.66 0.94 13.37
C VAL A 69 5.23 2.20 14.06
N PRO A 70 6.40 2.70 13.64
CA PRO A 70 7.00 3.90 14.22
C PRO A 70 6.08 5.13 14.11
N LEU A 71 6.16 6.01 15.11
CA LEU A 71 5.32 7.22 15.16
C LEU A 71 5.51 8.11 13.92
N HIS A 72 6.75 8.28 13.43
CA HIS A 72 7.02 9.13 12.26
C HIS A 72 6.31 8.63 10.99
N CYS A 73 6.10 7.33 10.84
CA CYS A 73 5.34 6.76 9.72
C CYS A 73 3.85 7.12 9.82
N VAL A 74 3.29 7.04 11.03
CA VAL A 74 1.90 7.39 11.30
C VAL A 74 1.66 8.89 11.10
N GLU A 75 2.57 9.72 11.57
CA GLU A 75 2.50 11.19 11.40
C GLU A 75 2.55 11.57 9.92
N HIS A 76 3.51 11.03 9.14
CA HIS A 76 3.55 11.30 7.71
C HIS A 76 2.35 10.74 6.96
N TYR A 77 1.76 9.62 7.40
CA TYR A 77 0.53 9.10 6.82
C TYR A 77 -0.64 10.05 7.06
N ASP A 78 -0.75 10.56 8.28
CA ASP A 78 -1.75 11.55 8.66
C ASP A 78 -1.59 12.90 7.94
N GLU A 79 -0.36 13.31 7.65
CA GLU A 79 -0.06 14.52 6.87
C GLU A 79 -0.30 14.35 5.37
N SER A 80 -0.02 13.15 4.84
CA SER A 80 -0.05 12.88 3.39
C SER A 80 -1.44 12.47 2.90
N CYS A 81 -2.23 11.78 3.72
CA CYS A 81 -3.52 11.20 3.32
C CYS A 81 -4.69 11.97 3.96
N GLU A 82 -5.54 12.60 3.14
CA GLU A 82 -6.70 13.37 3.62
C GLU A 82 -7.81 12.49 4.23
N VAL A 83 -7.89 11.21 3.83
CA VAL A 83 -8.97 10.29 4.23
C VAL A 83 -8.42 9.14 5.07
N LYS A 84 -8.79 9.14 6.37
CA LYS A 84 -8.37 8.14 7.35
C LYS A 84 -9.39 7.01 7.47
N ILE A 85 -9.34 6.03 6.55
CA ILE A 85 -9.98 4.73 6.80
C ILE A 85 -8.86 3.78 7.22
N PRO A 86 -8.68 3.47 8.53
CA PRO A 86 -7.71 2.47 8.94
C PRO A 86 -8.09 1.14 8.28
N SER A 87 -7.30 0.70 7.31
CA SER A 87 -7.53 -0.53 6.56
C SER A 87 -6.98 -1.77 7.27
N TYR A 88 -6.12 -1.59 8.28
CA TYR A 88 -5.57 -2.69 9.06
C TYR A 88 -6.44 -3.04 10.26
N ASP A 89 -7.14 -4.16 10.15
CA ASP A 89 -7.82 -4.83 11.24
C ASP A 89 -7.03 -6.09 11.59
N ARG A 90 -6.47 -6.16 12.81
CA ARG A 90 -5.61 -7.28 13.24
C ARG A 90 -6.32 -8.62 13.12
N ASP A 91 -7.61 -8.68 13.44
CA ASP A 91 -8.39 -9.91 13.45
C ASP A 91 -8.64 -10.44 12.03
N THR A 92 -8.79 -9.53 11.06
CA THR A 92 -8.95 -9.86 9.63
C THR A 92 -7.60 -10.16 8.96
N CYS A 93 -6.56 -9.38 9.24
CA CYS A 93 -5.26 -9.46 8.55
C CYS A 93 -4.27 -10.45 9.19
N SER A 94 -4.54 -10.99 10.38
CA SER A 94 -3.74 -12.07 10.99
C SER A 94 -3.89 -13.43 10.29
N GLN A 95 -4.82 -13.53 9.34
CA GLN A 95 -5.14 -14.77 8.62
C GLN A 95 -4.34 -14.94 7.31
N VAL A 96 -3.59 -13.92 6.87
CA VAL A 96 -2.71 -14.04 5.69
C VAL A 96 -1.46 -14.83 6.13
N PRO A 97 -1.21 -16.04 5.59
CA PRO A 97 -0.07 -16.87 5.99
C PRO A 97 1.28 -16.18 5.71
N ASP A 98 2.28 -16.49 6.53
CA ASP A 98 3.65 -15.92 6.53
C ASP A 98 4.50 -16.24 5.29
N GLU A 99 3.92 -16.54 4.12
CA GLU A 99 4.69 -16.95 2.94
C GLU A 99 5.17 -15.74 2.12
N LEU A 100 6.34 -15.22 2.53
CA LEU A 100 7.30 -14.57 1.65
C LEU A 100 8.74 -14.89 2.08
#